data_AF-L9WLZ9-F1
#
_entry.id   AF-L9WLZ9-F1
#
_cell.length_a   1.000
_cell.length_b   1.000
_cell.length_c   1.000
_cell.angle_alpha   90.00
_cell.angle_beta   90.00
_cell.angle_gamma   90.00
#
_symmetry.space_group_name_H-M   'P 1'
#
loop_
_entity.id
_entity.type
_entity.pdbx_description
1 polymer ?
#
loop_
_entity_poly.entity_id
_entity_poly.type
_entity_poly.pdbx_seq_one_letter_code
_entity_poly.pdbx_strand_id
1 'polypeptide(L)'
;MRSFAAVATAAATLGAAGTTSAEDDYEESGTTSVDPESTGGTAAEDYEVIEAAGQTITIGDGEAWENKLIDMTTGQDIVITAHGSEWTVRNIGFKGENTSGTGSATFGISDGAGGTSTVENVYLGDGSSDGNGNPNGHGQTAFWVAPDHSGHIDFKNVNIQGFADNAIYASAPGNSGGGTIHIDSCFAANCYVSHYRLATEGSKVTNSSVYVDNEGYAGRGIWAWSPGTVEVEDCQIEMNGHHTAIDAGANGQGTNVVLRNTDYDADGGIAEHAGSSVQLEDDTGTDPEAFVPAGTPTSPEEAAAGSN
;
A
#
# COMPACT_ATOMS: atom_id res chain seq x y z
N MET A 1 -17.33 -44.70 -25.61
CA MET A 1 -17.37 -43.75 -24.49
C MET A 1 -16.39 -44.23 -23.43
N ARG A 2 -15.42 -43.37 -23.07
CA ARG A 2 -14.68 -43.21 -21.79
C ARG A 2 -14.09 -44.48 -21.12
N SER A 3 -12.89 -44.50 -20.56
CA SER A 3 -11.78 -43.57 -20.40
C SER A 3 -10.62 -44.40 -19.85
N PHE A 4 -9.39 -44.14 -20.29
CA PHE A 4 -8.19 -44.70 -19.65
C PHE A 4 -7.83 -43.84 -18.42
N ALA A 5 -7.50 -44.50 -17.31
CA ALA A 5 -6.95 -43.88 -16.11
C ALA A 5 -5.43 -43.84 -16.23
N ALA A 6 -4.83 -42.68 -16.00
CA ALA A 6 -3.39 -42.53 -15.83
C ALA A 6 -3.08 -42.39 -14.34
N VAL A 7 -2.35 -43.36 -13.82
CA VAL A 7 -1.62 -43.31 -12.56
C VAL A 7 -0.24 -42.75 -12.88
N ALA A 8 0.20 -41.71 -12.17
CA ALA A 8 1.58 -41.26 -12.21
C ALA A 8 2.13 -41.09 -10.80
N THR A 9 3.25 -41.77 -10.61
CA THR A 9 4.02 -42.06 -9.41
C THR A 9 4.76 -40.85 -8.87
N ALA A 10 4.72 -40.67 -7.54
CA ALA A 10 5.70 -39.88 -6.81
C ALA A 10 6.96 -40.71 -6.54
N ALA A 11 8.14 -40.13 -6.77
CA ALA A 11 9.39 -40.58 -6.17
C ALA A 11 10.26 -39.36 -5.86
N ALA A 12 10.53 -39.19 -4.58
CA ALA A 12 11.38 -38.17 -4.00
C ALA A 12 12.87 -38.44 -4.26
N THR A 13 13.66 -37.38 -4.32
CA THR A 13 15.10 -37.42 -4.01
C THR A 13 15.42 -36.34 -2.98
N LEU A 14 15.77 -36.80 -1.77
CA LEU A 14 16.42 -36.01 -0.73
C LEU A 14 17.91 -35.82 -1.04
N GLY A 15 18.42 -34.64 -0.68
CA GLY A 15 19.74 -34.50 -0.04
C GLY A 15 20.79 -33.72 -0.83
N ALA A 16 21.06 -32.48 -0.38
CA ALA A 16 22.36 -32.10 0.19
C ALA A 16 22.28 -30.64 0.69
N ALA A 17 22.82 -30.44 1.89
CA ALA A 17 22.99 -29.14 2.52
C ALA A 17 23.95 -28.25 1.72
N GLY A 18 23.61 -26.98 1.61
CA GLY A 18 24.48 -25.91 1.11
C GLY A 18 23.94 -24.58 1.62
N THR A 19 24.59 -24.03 2.63
CA THR A 19 24.39 -22.64 3.05
C THR A 19 25.04 -21.75 2.00
N THR A 20 24.22 -21.03 1.23
CA THR A 20 24.67 -19.87 0.47
C THR A 20 23.63 -18.79 0.66
N SER A 21 23.97 -17.85 1.53
CA SER A 21 23.43 -16.49 1.54
C SER A 21 23.35 -15.97 0.10
N ALA A 22 22.15 -15.59 -0.32
CA ALA A 22 21.97 -14.86 -1.56
C ALA A 22 22.59 -13.47 -1.36
N GLU A 23 23.71 -13.24 -2.03
CA GLU A 23 24.18 -11.90 -2.36
C GLU A 23 23.28 -11.42 -3.50
N ASP A 24 22.35 -10.51 -3.19
CA ASP A 24 21.62 -9.77 -4.21
C ASP A 24 22.57 -8.75 -4.84
N ASP A 25 22.89 -8.98 -6.11
CA ASP A 25 23.64 -8.07 -6.97
C ASP A 25 22.81 -6.79 -7.22
N TYR A 26 22.89 -5.84 -6.29
CA TYR A 26 22.54 -4.45 -6.54
C TYR A 26 23.65 -3.83 -7.41
N GLU A 27 23.37 -3.66 -8.71
CA GLU A 27 24.20 -2.78 -9.54
C GLU A 27 24.08 -1.34 -9.05
N GLU A 28 25.17 -0.85 -8.46
CA GLU A 28 25.40 0.54 -8.03
C GLU A 28 25.38 1.47 -9.26
N SER A 29 24.18 1.89 -9.65
CA SER A 29 23.98 3.02 -10.55
C SER A 29 24.37 4.30 -9.80
N GLY A 30 25.47 4.92 -10.22
CA GLY A 30 26.07 6.09 -9.58
C GLY A 30 25.05 7.17 -9.21
N THR A 31 25.03 7.51 -7.93
CA THR A 31 24.30 8.65 -7.35
C THR A 31 24.75 9.94 -8.04
N THR A 32 23.85 10.56 -8.80
CA THR A 32 23.95 11.98 -9.15
C THR A 32 23.06 12.73 -8.17
N SER A 33 23.68 13.35 -7.16
CA SER A 33 23.05 14.36 -6.33
C SER A 33 22.80 15.59 -7.21
N VAL A 34 21.57 15.76 -7.67
CA VAL A 34 21.13 16.94 -8.41
C VAL A 34 20.41 17.85 -7.42
N ASP A 35 21.01 18.99 -7.09
CA ASP A 35 20.30 20.07 -6.40
C ASP A 35 19.24 20.62 -7.38
N PRO A 36 17.94 20.65 -7.04
CA PRO A 36 16.93 21.18 -7.93
C PRO A 36 17.11 22.69 -8.13
N GLU A 37 17.31 23.08 -9.38
CA GLU A 37 17.48 24.46 -9.80
C GLU A 37 16.12 25.18 -9.77
N SER A 38 15.84 25.89 -8.67
CA SER A 38 14.64 26.71 -8.46
C SER A 38 14.47 27.77 -9.56
N THR A 39 13.51 27.57 -10.48
CA THR A 39 13.08 28.59 -11.44
C THR A 39 11.85 29.36 -10.89
N GLY A 40 11.99 30.68 -10.78
CA GLY A 40 11.14 31.51 -9.93
C GLY A 40 9.74 31.88 -10.47
N GLY A 41 8.76 31.80 -9.58
CA GLY A 41 8.17 32.99 -8.95
C GLY A 41 6.89 33.59 -9.56
N THR A 42 5.73 33.02 -9.21
CA THR A 42 4.42 33.71 -9.23
C THR A 42 3.63 33.30 -7.98
N ALA A 43 3.48 34.21 -7.00
CA ALA A 43 2.85 34.01 -5.68
C ALA A 43 3.38 32.78 -4.92
N ALA A 44 4.15 32.99 -3.84
CA ALA A 44 4.78 31.91 -3.07
C ALA A 44 3.76 30.80 -2.74
N GLU A 45 3.82 29.69 -3.49
CA GLU A 45 3.12 28.48 -3.12
C GLU A 45 3.89 27.92 -1.91
N ASP A 46 3.19 27.54 -0.85
CA ASP A 46 3.78 27.10 0.43
C ASP A 46 4.48 25.71 0.33
N TYR A 47 4.73 25.25 -0.90
CA TYR A 47 5.32 23.95 -1.23
C TYR A 47 6.32 24.05 -2.39
N GLU A 48 7.20 23.06 -2.47
CA GLU A 48 8.14 22.89 -3.58
C GLU A 48 7.50 22.02 -4.68
N VAL A 49 7.65 22.42 -5.95
CA VAL A 49 7.21 21.61 -7.09
C VAL A 49 8.39 20.78 -7.60
N ILE A 50 8.20 19.46 -7.74
CA ILE A 50 9.19 18.53 -8.29
C ILE A 50 8.59 17.88 -9.53
N GLU A 51 9.17 18.14 -10.70
CA GLU A 51 8.80 17.45 -11.94
C GLU A 51 9.33 16.01 -11.92
N ALA A 52 8.47 15.04 -12.20
CA ALA A 52 8.88 13.65 -12.38
C ALA A 52 9.70 13.52 -13.67
N ALA A 53 10.84 12.85 -13.58
CA ALA A 53 11.83 12.67 -14.65
C ALA A 53 12.53 11.30 -14.59
N GLY A 54 12.00 10.33 -13.83
CA GLY A 54 12.58 9.00 -13.60
C GLY A 54 13.59 8.95 -12.45
N GLN A 55 13.62 9.97 -11.59
CA GLN A 55 14.55 10.08 -10.47
C GLN A 55 14.11 9.27 -9.24
N THR A 56 15.07 9.04 -8.35
CA THR A 56 14.84 8.49 -7.02
C THR A 56 15.13 9.55 -5.96
N ILE A 57 14.21 9.70 -5.01
CA ILE A 57 14.39 10.49 -3.78
C ILE A 57 14.65 9.52 -2.63
N THR A 58 15.65 9.79 -1.81
CA THR A 58 15.95 9.00 -0.61
C THR A 58 15.79 9.87 0.62
N ILE A 59 15.05 9.35 1.59
CA ILE A 59 14.74 9.96 2.88
C ILE A 59 15.45 9.12 3.95
N GLY A 60 16.36 9.74 4.69
CA GLY A 60 17.19 9.08 5.68
C GLY A 60 16.60 9.06 7.10
N ASP A 61 17.40 8.54 8.03
CA ASP A 61 17.07 8.50 9.46
C ASP A 61 16.73 9.89 10.02
N GLY A 62 15.59 10.01 10.71
CA GLY A 62 15.16 11.24 11.36
C GLY A 62 14.78 12.38 10.41
N GLU A 63 14.79 12.14 9.09
CA GLU A 63 14.53 13.17 8.09
C GLU A 63 13.02 13.43 7.94
N ALA A 64 12.67 14.70 7.76
CA ALA A 64 11.32 15.12 7.41
C ALA A 64 11.31 15.63 5.96
N TRP A 65 10.53 14.96 5.11
CA TRP A 65 10.30 15.34 3.72
C TRP A 65 8.88 15.88 3.58
N GLU A 66 8.78 17.21 3.42
CA GLU A 66 7.50 17.89 3.59
C GLU A 66 7.19 18.94 2.51
N ASN A 67 5.89 19.19 2.32
CA ASN A 67 5.32 20.27 1.50
C ASN A 67 5.83 20.21 0.05
N LYS A 68 5.48 19.12 -0.65
CA LYS A 68 5.87 18.89 -2.04
C LYS A 68 4.65 18.68 -2.93
N LEU A 69 4.67 19.31 -4.09
CA LEU A 69 3.81 18.96 -5.22
C LEU A 69 4.65 18.23 -6.27
N ILE A 70 4.39 16.95 -6.44
CA ILE A 70 5.04 16.11 -7.43
C ILE A 70 4.23 16.20 -8.73
N ASP A 71 4.83 16.76 -9.77
CA ASP A 71 4.21 16.86 -11.09
C ASP A 71 4.55 15.63 -11.93
N MET A 72 3.58 14.72 -12.05
CA MET A 72 3.65 13.50 -12.85
C MET A 72 3.07 13.68 -14.26
N THR A 73 2.60 14.88 -14.63
CA THR A 73 2.01 15.14 -15.95
C THR A 73 3.03 15.06 -17.10
N THR A 74 4.32 14.98 -16.75
CA THR A 74 5.41 14.68 -17.69
C THR A 74 5.33 13.25 -18.26
N GLY A 75 4.58 12.36 -17.60
CA GLY A 75 4.46 10.94 -17.92
C GLY A 75 5.67 10.10 -17.48
N GLN A 76 6.62 10.69 -16.76
CA GLN A 76 7.78 10.02 -16.20
C GLN A 76 7.50 9.56 -14.77
N ASP A 77 8.30 8.60 -14.30
CA ASP A 77 8.21 8.07 -12.93
C ASP A 77 8.94 8.93 -11.91
N ILE A 78 8.65 8.70 -10.64
CA ILE A 78 9.49 9.08 -9.51
C ILE A 78 9.37 8.00 -8.44
N VAL A 79 10.51 7.59 -7.89
CA VAL A 79 10.53 6.61 -6.79
C VAL A 79 11.00 7.31 -5.53
N ILE A 80 10.24 7.15 -4.45
CA ILE A 80 10.61 7.70 -3.14
C ILE A 80 10.94 6.53 -2.21
N THR A 81 12.14 6.57 -1.65
CA THR A 81 12.65 5.55 -0.74
C THR A 81 12.84 6.15 0.64
N ALA A 82 12.14 5.63 1.64
CA ALA A 82 12.33 5.99 3.05
C ALA A 82 12.71 4.72 3.82
N HIS A 83 13.97 4.32 3.68
CA HIS A 83 14.55 3.15 4.33
C HIS A 83 15.49 3.64 5.41
N GLY A 84 15.00 3.67 6.65
CA GLY A 84 15.70 4.25 7.78
C GLY A 84 14.89 4.05 9.05
N SER A 85 14.97 5.00 9.98
CA SER A 85 14.18 5.02 11.20
C SER A 85 13.77 6.45 11.55
N GLU A 86 12.61 6.60 12.18
CA GLU A 86 12.12 7.90 12.67
C GLU A 86 11.96 8.99 11.58
N TRP A 87 11.72 8.58 10.32
CA TRP A 87 11.49 9.52 9.22
C TRP A 87 10.03 10.00 9.17
N THR A 88 9.80 11.12 8.49
CA THR A 88 8.47 11.71 8.28
C THR A 88 8.29 12.09 6.81
N VAL A 89 7.20 11.65 6.20
CA VAL A 89 6.69 12.11 4.91
C VAL A 89 5.39 12.84 5.17
N ARG A 90 5.30 14.14 4.86
CA ARG A 90 4.10 14.93 5.18
C ARG A 90 3.73 15.94 4.10
N ASN A 91 2.44 16.16 3.86
CA ASN A 91 1.95 17.20 2.96
C ASN A 91 2.51 17.03 1.54
N ILE A 92 2.22 15.88 0.93
CA ILE A 92 2.73 15.53 -0.40
C ILE A 92 1.56 15.31 -1.35
N GLY A 93 1.48 16.10 -2.41
CA GLY A 93 0.50 15.92 -3.48
C GLY A 93 1.14 15.37 -4.75
N PHE A 94 0.49 14.41 -5.40
CA PHE A 94 0.90 13.90 -6.71
C PHE A 94 -0.12 14.30 -7.76
N LYS A 95 0.32 15.11 -8.73
CA LYS A 95 -0.52 15.64 -9.81
C LYS A 95 -0.26 14.86 -11.09
N GLY A 96 -1.31 14.26 -11.63
CA GLY A 96 -1.25 13.39 -12.80
C GLY A 96 -1.03 11.93 -12.44
N GLU A 97 -1.43 11.07 -13.37
CA GLU A 97 -1.35 9.61 -13.27
C GLU A 97 0.09 9.11 -13.47
N ASN A 98 0.49 8.06 -12.74
CA ASN A 98 1.74 7.34 -13.03
C ASN A 98 1.61 6.48 -14.29
N THR A 99 2.02 7.03 -15.42
CA THR A 99 1.99 6.34 -16.72
C THR A 99 3.33 5.72 -17.14
N SER A 100 4.31 5.68 -16.24
CA SER A 100 5.68 5.26 -16.59
C SER A 100 5.77 3.78 -17.01
N GLY A 101 4.83 2.95 -16.54
CA GLY A 101 4.79 1.52 -16.83
C GLY A 101 5.95 0.72 -16.21
N THR A 102 6.66 1.28 -15.21
CA THR A 102 7.80 0.61 -14.56
C THR A 102 7.36 -0.58 -13.71
N GLY A 103 6.12 -0.59 -13.21
CA GLY A 103 5.58 -1.66 -12.36
C GLY A 103 6.26 -1.69 -10.99
N SER A 104 6.66 -0.51 -10.50
CA SER A 104 7.33 -0.31 -9.23
C SER A 104 6.34 0.13 -8.15
N ALA A 105 6.84 0.42 -6.95
CA ALA A 105 6.09 1.17 -5.96
C ALA A 105 6.49 2.65 -6.05
N THR A 106 5.53 3.58 -5.98
CA THR A 106 5.84 5.02 -5.89
C THR A 106 6.64 5.29 -4.61
N PHE A 107 6.28 4.62 -3.51
CA PHE A 107 7.00 4.64 -2.25
C PHE A 107 7.50 3.24 -1.88
N GLY A 108 8.81 3.09 -1.65
CA GLY A 108 9.41 1.97 -0.94
C GLY A 108 9.81 2.43 0.46
N ILE A 109 9.24 1.83 1.50
CA ILE A 109 9.42 2.32 2.87
C ILE A 109 9.71 1.22 3.88
N SER A 110 10.51 1.54 4.88
CA SER A 110 10.66 0.76 6.10
C SER A 110 11.13 1.63 7.26
N ASP A 111 10.62 1.33 8.46
CA ASP A 111 11.34 1.62 9.70
C ASP A 111 12.11 0.36 10.11
N GLY A 112 13.40 0.32 9.80
CA GLY A 112 14.25 -0.87 9.94
C GLY A 112 14.95 -1.00 11.30
N ALA A 113 14.97 0.07 12.11
CA ALA A 113 15.69 0.10 13.39
C ALA A 113 14.76 -0.03 14.62
N GLY A 114 13.47 -0.22 14.40
CA GLY A 114 12.49 -0.40 15.48
C GLY A 114 11.90 0.92 16.01
N GLY A 115 12.06 2.03 15.27
CA GLY A 115 11.52 3.34 15.62
C GLY A 115 10.06 3.51 15.18
N THR A 116 9.63 4.77 15.13
CA THR A 116 8.30 5.15 14.63
C THR A 116 8.45 6.18 13.53
N SER A 117 7.98 5.85 12.34
CA SER A 117 7.99 6.70 11.16
C SER A 117 6.56 7.05 10.72
N THR A 118 6.38 8.13 9.96
CA THR A 118 5.04 8.64 9.66
C THR A 118 4.87 9.04 8.20
N VAL A 119 3.68 8.75 7.66
CA VAL A 119 3.16 9.25 6.39
C VAL A 119 1.85 9.99 6.67
N GLU A 120 1.82 11.30 6.47
CA GLU A 120 0.67 12.14 6.83
C GLU A 120 0.28 13.10 5.70
N ASN A 121 -1.03 13.29 5.45
CA ASN A 121 -1.53 14.27 4.47
C ASN A 121 -0.95 14.07 3.06
N VAL A 122 -1.12 12.86 2.51
CA VAL A 122 -0.61 12.51 1.17
C VAL A 122 -1.77 12.27 0.22
N TYR A 123 -1.71 12.87 -0.97
CA TYR A 123 -2.67 12.63 -2.06
C TYR A 123 -2.00 11.95 -3.25
N LEU A 124 -2.52 10.79 -3.61
CA LEU A 124 -2.20 9.95 -4.76
C LEU A 124 -3.51 9.50 -5.45
N GLY A 125 -4.49 10.41 -5.56
CA GLY A 125 -5.82 10.10 -6.09
C GLY A 125 -5.90 10.06 -7.63
N ASP A 126 -4.87 10.54 -8.32
CA ASP A 126 -4.83 10.53 -9.80
C ASP A 126 -4.36 9.17 -10.35
N GLY A 127 -3.89 8.26 -9.49
CA GLY A 127 -3.65 6.85 -9.80
C GLY A 127 -2.45 6.53 -10.69
N SER A 128 -2.55 5.40 -11.38
CA SER A 128 -1.50 4.86 -12.25
C SER A 128 -2.10 4.23 -13.50
N SER A 129 -1.27 4.04 -14.53
CA SER A 129 -1.68 3.35 -15.76
C SER A 129 -2.27 1.98 -15.50
N ASP A 130 -3.35 1.69 -16.21
CA ASP A 130 -4.07 0.43 -16.15
C ASP A 130 -3.17 -0.80 -16.31
N GLY A 131 -3.41 -1.79 -15.47
CA GLY A 131 -3.00 -3.17 -15.69
C GLY A 131 -2.04 -3.74 -14.65
N ASN A 132 -2.44 -4.85 -14.05
CA ASN A 132 -1.58 -5.75 -13.28
C ASN A 132 -0.78 -6.73 -14.19
N GLY A 133 -0.59 -6.34 -15.46
CA GLY A 133 -0.05 -7.17 -16.54
C GLY A 133 1.37 -6.80 -16.96
N ASN A 134 2.08 -6.00 -16.16
CA ASN A 134 3.47 -5.66 -16.40
C ASN A 134 4.31 -6.95 -16.59
N PRO A 135 5.36 -6.96 -17.43
CA PRO A 135 6.31 -8.07 -17.53
C PRO A 135 6.75 -8.72 -16.20
N ASN A 136 6.81 -7.95 -15.12
CA ASN A 136 7.20 -8.43 -13.79
C ASN A 136 6.04 -9.07 -12.99
N GLY A 137 4.84 -9.15 -13.56
CA GLY A 137 3.65 -9.75 -12.96
C GLY A 137 2.94 -8.89 -11.91
N HIS A 138 3.35 -7.62 -11.77
CA HIS A 138 2.83 -6.65 -10.80
C HIS A 138 2.58 -5.29 -11.45
N GLY A 139 1.42 -4.70 -11.20
CA GLY A 139 1.11 -3.31 -11.56
C GLY A 139 1.79 -2.31 -10.62
N GLN A 140 1.60 -1.02 -10.87
CA GLN A 140 2.11 0.02 -9.97
C GLN A 140 1.40 -0.06 -8.60
N THR A 141 2.18 -0.02 -7.53
CA THR A 141 1.69 0.08 -6.13
C THR A 141 1.96 1.48 -5.59
N ALA A 142 1.08 2.05 -4.76
CA ALA A 142 1.37 3.36 -4.17
C ALA A 142 2.44 3.27 -3.08
N PHE A 143 2.22 2.43 -2.06
CA PHE A 143 3.17 2.16 -0.99
C PHE A 143 3.50 0.68 -0.90
N TRP A 144 4.79 0.36 -0.92
CA TRP A 144 5.32 -0.95 -0.56
C TRP A 144 6.17 -0.85 0.70
N VAL A 145 5.78 -1.59 1.73
CA VAL A 145 6.54 -1.71 2.97
C VAL A 145 7.50 -2.88 2.85
N ALA A 146 8.79 -2.60 2.97
CA ALA A 146 9.83 -3.59 2.77
C ALA A 146 9.83 -4.67 3.87
N PRO A 147 10.22 -5.93 3.57
CA PRO A 147 10.15 -7.05 4.52
C PRO A 147 10.99 -6.86 5.80
N ASP A 148 12.03 -6.04 5.75
CA ASP A 148 12.93 -5.75 6.87
C ASP A 148 12.36 -4.71 7.86
N HIS A 149 11.21 -4.10 7.56
CA HIS A 149 10.52 -3.20 8.48
C HIS A 149 10.21 -3.92 9.81
N SER A 150 10.77 -3.40 10.89
CA SER A 150 10.68 -3.97 12.25
C SER A 150 10.16 -2.98 13.29
N GLY A 151 10.03 -1.69 12.93
CA GLY A 151 9.45 -0.65 13.78
C GLY A 151 7.95 -0.48 13.61
N HIS A 152 7.52 0.77 13.66
CA HIS A 152 6.14 1.20 13.50
C HIS A 152 6.01 2.26 12.41
N ILE A 153 5.00 2.16 11.54
CA ILE A 153 4.65 3.24 10.61
C ILE A 153 3.18 3.61 10.78
N ASP A 154 2.95 4.89 11.05
CA ASP A 154 1.63 5.51 11.04
C ASP A 154 1.34 6.11 9.65
N PHE A 155 0.23 5.69 9.05
CA PHE A 155 -0.40 6.37 7.93
C PHE A 155 -1.58 7.17 8.44
N LYS A 156 -1.65 8.44 8.10
CA LYS A 156 -2.72 9.32 8.55
C LYS A 156 -3.17 10.28 7.46
N ASN A 157 -4.47 10.41 7.24
CA ASN A 157 -5.00 11.34 6.24
C ASN A 157 -4.37 11.15 4.84
N VAL A 158 -4.31 9.90 4.39
CA VAL A 158 -3.76 9.53 3.08
C VAL A 158 -4.89 9.16 2.13
N ASN A 159 -4.86 9.70 0.91
CA ASN A 159 -5.83 9.45 -0.15
C ASN A 159 -5.12 8.78 -1.34
N ILE A 160 -5.45 7.52 -1.63
CA ILE A 160 -4.84 6.75 -2.72
C ILE A 160 -5.95 6.17 -3.61
N GLN A 161 -5.91 6.44 -4.91
CA GLN A 161 -6.95 5.92 -5.80
C GLN A 161 -6.38 5.42 -7.12
N GLY A 162 -7.06 4.49 -7.78
CA GLY A 162 -6.77 4.14 -9.17
C GLY A 162 -5.40 3.47 -9.42
N PHE A 163 -4.83 2.80 -8.41
CA PHE A 163 -3.57 2.08 -8.58
C PHE A 163 -3.79 0.68 -9.19
N ALA A 164 -2.93 0.31 -10.14
CA ALA A 164 -3.02 -0.95 -10.87
C ALA A 164 -2.67 -2.21 -10.02
N ASP A 165 -2.09 -2.02 -8.84
CA ASP A 165 -1.85 -3.07 -7.86
C ASP A 165 -2.44 -2.67 -6.48
N ASN A 166 -1.62 -2.40 -5.45
CA ASN A 166 -2.12 -2.07 -4.11
C ASN A 166 -2.10 -0.56 -3.84
N ALA A 167 -2.99 -0.07 -2.96
CA ALA A 167 -2.75 1.21 -2.30
C ALA A 167 -1.64 1.07 -1.25
N ILE A 168 -1.86 0.33 -0.16
CA ILE A 168 -0.83 0.06 0.84
C ILE A 168 -0.53 -1.45 0.87
N TYR A 169 0.65 -1.82 0.36
CA TYR A 169 1.20 -3.17 0.44
C TYR A 169 2.13 -3.27 1.67
N ALA A 170 1.53 -3.67 2.78
CA ALA A 170 2.14 -3.77 4.10
C ALA A 170 2.18 -5.21 4.68
N SER A 171 1.94 -6.25 3.87
CA SER A 171 2.01 -7.64 4.37
C SER A 171 3.42 -8.23 4.37
N ALA A 172 4.36 -7.66 3.63
CA ALA A 172 5.72 -8.22 3.49
C ALA A 172 6.50 -8.34 4.82
N PRO A 173 6.38 -7.40 5.79
CA PRO A 173 7.01 -7.52 7.11
C PRO A 173 6.63 -8.79 7.88
N GLY A 174 5.49 -9.41 7.58
CA GLY A 174 5.07 -10.68 8.19
C GLY A 174 6.03 -11.85 7.92
N ASN A 175 6.86 -11.78 6.88
CA ASN A 175 7.83 -12.82 6.57
C ASN A 175 9.15 -12.68 7.35
N SER A 176 9.45 -11.50 7.89
CA SER A 176 10.74 -11.22 8.53
C SER A 176 10.69 -10.17 9.62
N GLY A 177 10.60 -8.88 9.28
CA GLY A 177 10.87 -7.79 10.20
C GLY A 177 9.83 -7.65 11.32
N GLY A 178 8.59 -8.06 11.06
CA GLY A 178 7.53 -8.08 12.06
C GLY A 178 7.03 -6.70 12.52
N GLY A 179 7.42 -5.62 11.83
CA GLY A 179 6.98 -4.26 12.11
C GLY A 179 5.46 -4.09 11.96
N THR A 180 4.93 -3.03 12.56
CA THR A 180 3.49 -2.79 12.66
C THR A 180 3.07 -1.57 11.86
N ILE A 181 1.88 -1.64 11.27
CA ILE A 181 1.32 -0.58 10.43
C ILE A 181 -0.03 -0.14 10.99
N HIS A 182 -0.18 1.15 11.29
CA HIS A 182 -1.47 1.74 11.64
C HIS A 182 -1.92 2.66 10.51
N ILE A 183 -3.13 2.43 10.00
CA ILE A 183 -3.75 3.24 8.95
C ILE A 183 -4.95 3.94 9.59
N ASP A 184 -4.86 5.25 9.76
CA ASP A 184 -5.91 6.05 10.39
C ASP A 184 -6.44 7.14 9.47
N SER A 185 -7.76 7.32 9.44
CA SER A 185 -8.39 8.41 8.68
C SER A 185 -7.95 8.44 7.21
N CYS A 186 -7.75 7.28 6.57
CA CYS A 186 -7.31 7.20 5.17
C CYS A 186 -8.46 6.83 4.23
N PHE A 187 -8.32 7.21 2.96
CA PHE A 187 -9.23 6.84 1.89
C PHE A 187 -8.48 6.07 0.82
N ALA A 188 -8.99 4.91 0.43
CA ALA A 188 -8.47 4.18 -0.71
C ALA A 188 -9.60 3.80 -1.66
N ALA A 189 -9.45 4.07 -2.96
CA ALA A 189 -10.49 3.72 -3.93
C ALA A 189 -9.95 3.09 -5.20
N ASN A 190 -10.70 2.15 -5.76
CA ASN A 190 -10.43 1.62 -7.10
C ASN A 190 -8.98 1.13 -7.33
N CYS A 191 -8.38 0.50 -6.32
CA CYS A 191 -7.11 -0.21 -6.48
C CYS A 191 -7.38 -1.64 -6.96
N TYR A 192 -6.60 -2.14 -7.92
CA TYR A 192 -6.97 -3.38 -8.62
C TYR A 192 -6.70 -4.67 -7.83
N VAL A 193 -5.70 -4.69 -6.93
CA VAL A 193 -5.35 -5.90 -6.15
C VAL A 193 -5.86 -5.82 -4.72
N SER A 194 -5.52 -4.76 -4.01
CA SER A 194 -5.98 -4.53 -2.63
C SER A 194 -5.86 -3.06 -2.26
N HIS A 195 -6.77 -2.59 -1.43
CA HIS A 195 -6.67 -1.24 -0.87
C HIS A 195 -5.69 -1.25 0.31
N TYR A 196 -5.99 -2.04 1.34
CA TYR A 196 -5.08 -2.22 2.47
C TYR A 196 -4.69 -3.68 2.63
N ARG A 197 -3.42 -3.99 2.40
CA ARG A 197 -2.87 -5.34 2.53
C ARG A 197 -1.89 -5.36 3.68
N LEU A 198 -2.22 -6.05 4.76
CA LEU A 198 -1.53 -5.94 6.05
C LEU A 198 -1.13 -7.32 6.57
N ALA A 199 -0.14 -7.34 7.46
CA ALA A 199 0.20 -8.49 8.31
C ALA A 199 0.63 -7.97 9.68
N THR A 200 1.14 -8.90 10.51
CA THR A 200 1.74 -8.68 11.83
C THR A 200 0.73 -8.35 12.94
N GLU A 201 1.00 -8.88 14.13
CA GLU A 201 0.20 -8.64 15.31
C GLU A 201 0.28 -7.17 15.72
N GLY A 202 -0.87 -6.53 15.90
CA GLY A 202 -0.96 -5.12 16.30
C GLY A 202 -1.01 -4.13 15.15
N SER A 203 -1.01 -4.58 13.90
CA SER A 203 -1.37 -3.75 12.74
C SER A 203 -2.87 -3.51 12.69
N LYS A 204 -3.28 -2.30 12.29
CA LYS A 204 -4.70 -1.91 12.29
C LYS A 204 -5.08 -0.93 11.19
N VAL A 205 -6.39 -0.90 10.89
CA VAL A 205 -7.05 0.12 10.08
C VAL A 205 -8.16 0.75 10.90
N THR A 206 -8.13 2.07 11.08
CA THR A 206 -9.07 2.83 11.90
C THR A 206 -9.63 4.03 11.15
N ASN A 207 -10.89 4.38 11.38
CA ASN A 207 -11.52 5.62 10.87
C ASN A 207 -11.38 5.82 9.35
N SER A 208 -11.20 4.74 8.60
CA SER A 208 -10.78 4.78 7.20
C SER A 208 -11.87 4.21 6.30
N SER A 209 -11.80 4.52 5.01
CA SER A 209 -12.80 4.06 4.06
C SER A 209 -12.18 3.50 2.79
N VAL A 210 -12.83 2.46 2.28
CA VAL A 210 -12.55 1.85 0.99
C VAL A 210 -13.78 2.00 0.10
N TYR A 211 -13.54 2.34 -1.16
CA TYR A 211 -14.57 2.41 -2.19
C TYR A 211 -14.15 1.66 -3.46
N VAL A 212 -14.98 0.76 -3.95
CA VAL A 212 -14.79 0.11 -5.25
C VAL A 212 -16.05 0.28 -6.09
N ASP A 213 -15.93 1.05 -7.16
CA ASP A 213 -17.05 1.29 -8.09
C ASP A 213 -17.26 0.15 -9.09
N ASN A 214 -18.23 0.33 -9.98
CA ASN A 214 -18.57 -0.66 -11.01
C ASN A 214 -17.75 -0.52 -12.32
N GLU A 215 -16.66 0.25 -12.34
CA GLU A 215 -15.86 0.56 -13.54
C GLU A 215 -14.73 -0.44 -13.80
N GLY A 216 -14.91 -1.71 -13.39
CA GLY A 216 -14.02 -2.81 -13.76
C GLY A 216 -12.87 -3.09 -12.80
N TYR A 217 -12.87 -2.47 -11.62
CA TYR A 217 -11.95 -2.81 -10.53
C TYR A 217 -12.40 -4.08 -9.79
N ALA A 218 -11.43 -4.85 -9.28
CA ALA A 218 -11.69 -6.10 -8.56
C ALA A 218 -10.73 -6.28 -7.37
N GLY A 219 -10.34 -5.18 -6.73
CA GLY A 219 -9.46 -5.20 -5.56
C GLY A 219 -10.18 -5.67 -4.31
N ARG A 220 -9.42 -6.23 -3.36
CA ARG A 220 -9.88 -6.50 -2.00
C ARG A 220 -9.97 -5.20 -1.21
N GLY A 221 -10.91 -5.12 -0.26
CA GLY A 221 -10.90 -4.03 0.72
C GLY A 221 -9.69 -4.15 1.64
N ILE A 222 -9.80 -5.06 2.60
CA ILE A 222 -8.71 -5.44 3.50
C ILE A 222 -8.22 -6.84 3.14
N TRP A 223 -6.92 -6.99 2.88
CA TRP A 223 -6.27 -8.29 2.73
C TRP A 223 -5.28 -8.55 3.86
N ALA A 224 -5.71 -9.32 4.86
CA ALA A 224 -4.91 -9.67 6.00
C ALA A 224 -4.09 -10.93 5.72
N TRP A 225 -2.79 -10.85 5.99
CA TRP A 225 -1.83 -11.93 5.85
C TRP A 225 -1.33 -12.39 7.22
N SER A 226 -0.72 -13.56 7.24
CA SER A 226 -0.02 -14.11 8.41
C SER A 226 1.31 -13.39 8.64
N PRO A 227 1.84 -13.31 9.87
CA PRO A 227 1.25 -13.77 11.13
C PRO A 227 0.45 -12.68 11.84
N GLY A 228 -0.23 -13.07 12.92
CA GLY A 228 -0.85 -12.15 13.87
C GLY A 228 -2.31 -11.83 13.57
N THR A 229 -2.83 -10.90 14.35
CA THR A 229 -4.18 -10.36 14.25
C THR A 229 -4.13 -8.96 13.66
N VAL A 230 -4.94 -8.73 12.62
CA VAL A 230 -5.19 -7.39 12.06
C VAL A 230 -6.51 -6.87 12.63
N GLU A 231 -6.50 -5.65 13.15
CA GLU A 231 -7.71 -4.98 13.66
C GLU A 231 -8.27 -4.00 12.62
N VAL A 232 -9.59 -3.98 12.48
CA VAL A 232 -10.32 -3.04 11.60
C VAL A 232 -11.44 -2.41 12.42
N GLU A 233 -11.41 -1.10 12.60
CA GLU A 233 -12.33 -0.39 13.50
C GLU A 233 -12.82 0.92 12.90
N ASP A 234 -14.11 1.24 13.11
CA ASP A 234 -14.74 2.49 12.65
C ASP A 234 -14.53 2.75 11.14
N CYS A 235 -14.61 1.69 10.32
CA CYS A 235 -14.36 1.76 8.88
C CYS A 235 -15.63 1.60 8.03
N GLN A 236 -15.57 2.06 6.78
CA GLN A 236 -16.62 1.87 5.78
C GLN A 236 -16.00 1.26 4.51
N ILE A 237 -16.38 0.02 4.18
CA ILE A 237 -15.78 -0.77 3.10
C ILE A 237 -16.86 -1.07 2.04
N GLU A 238 -17.07 -0.12 1.12
CA GLU A 238 -18.05 -0.22 0.04
C GLU A 238 -17.41 -0.90 -1.18
N MET A 239 -18.03 -1.98 -1.67
CA MET A 239 -17.45 -2.86 -2.69
C MET A 239 -18.45 -3.14 -3.81
N ASN A 240 -17.96 -3.36 -5.02
CA ASN A 240 -18.78 -3.73 -6.18
C ASN A 240 -19.13 -5.22 -6.31
N GLY A 241 -18.76 -6.04 -5.31
CA GLY A 241 -18.98 -7.50 -5.31
C GLY A 241 -18.11 -8.32 -6.28
N HIS A 242 -17.13 -7.73 -6.98
CA HIS A 242 -16.17 -8.47 -7.82
C HIS A 242 -15.02 -9.08 -7.02
N HIS A 243 -14.84 -8.65 -5.78
CA HIS A 243 -13.93 -9.24 -4.81
C HIS A 243 -14.45 -9.05 -3.38
N THR A 244 -13.73 -9.61 -2.43
CA THR A 244 -14.01 -9.57 -0.99
C THR A 244 -13.71 -8.24 -0.31
N ALA A 245 -14.61 -7.85 0.60
CA ALA A 245 -14.39 -6.72 1.48
C ALA A 245 -13.29 -7.03 2.51
N ILE A 246 -13.32 -8.24 3.09
CA ILE A 246 -12.26 -8.77 3.97
C ILE A 246 -11.76 -10.10 3.42
N ASP A 247 -10.46 -10.21 3.17
CA ASP A 247 -9.78 -11.44 2.79
C ASP A 247 -8.75 -11.80 3.87
N ALA A 248 -8.97 -12.91 4.58
CA ALA A 248 -8.14 -13.35 5.69
C ALA A 248 -7.34 -14.60 5.30
N GLY A 249 -6.02 -14.44 5.27
CA GLY A 249 -5.06 -15.51 5.00
C GLY A 249 -4.61 -15.52 3.54
N ALA A 250 -3.39 -16.01 3.33
CA ALA A 250 -2.81 -16.10 1.99
C ALA A 250 -1.72 -17.18 1.95
N ASN A 251 -1.43 -17.69 0.76
CA ASN A 251 -0.35 -18.66 0.53
C ASN A 251 -0.35 -19.88 1.48
N GLY A 252 -1.55 -20.35 1.85
CA GLY A 252 -1.73 -21.49 2.74
C GLY A 252 -1.42 -21.19 4.22
N GLN A 253 -1.27 -19.92 4.60
CA GLN A 253 -1.10 -19.48 5.98
C GLN A 253 -2.33 -18.74 6.47
N GLY A 254 -2.78 -19.09 7.68
CA GLY A 254 -3.92 -18.47 8.34
C GLY A 254 -3.53 -17.21 9.11
N THR A 255 -4.51 -16.33 9.31
CA THR A 255 -4.40 -15.08 10.10
C THR A 255 -5.70 -14.84 10.87
N ASN A 256 -5.71 -13.89 11.80
CA ASN A 256 -6.95 -13.45 12.45
C ASN A 256 -7.26 -12.01 12.04
N VAL A 257 -8.55 -11.71 11.88
CA VAL A 257 -9.04 -10.35 11.69
C VAL A 257 -10.14 -10.08 12.71
N VAL A 258 -10.12 -8.91 13.33
CA VAL A 258 -11.21 -8.46 14.21
C VAL A 258 -11.79 -7.17 13.66
N LEU A 259 -13.10 -7.17 13.39
CA LEU A 259 -13.86 -6.01 12.94
C LEU A 259 -14.69 -5.46 14.09
N ARG A 260 -14.63 -4.15 14.32
CA ARG A 260 -15.43 -3.41 15.31
C ARG A 260 -16.06 -2.18 14.64
N ASN A 261 -17.34 -1.93 14.92
CA ASN A 261 -18.04 -0.71 14.43
C ASN A 261 -17.79 -0.42 12.94
N THR A 262 -17.68 -1.46 12.13
CA THR A 262 -17.26 -1.36 10.73
C THR A 262 -18.34 -1.91 9.85
N ASP A 263 -18.74 -1.15 8.83
CA ASP A 263 -19.62 -1.66 7.78
C ASP A 263 -18.81 -2.13 6.59
N TYR A 264 -19.19 -3.27 6.04
CA TYR A 264 -18.59 -3.82 4.82
C TYR A 264 -19.67 -4.29 3.85
N ASP A 265 -19.43 -4.17 2.56
CA ASP A 265 -20.45 -4.53 1.58
C ASP A 265 -20.73 -6.04 1.60
N ALA A 266 -22.00 -6.42 1.72
CA ALA A 266 -22.42 -7.82 1.74
C ALA A 266 -22.11 -8.55 0.42
N ASP A 267 -22.14 -7.84 -0.71
CA ASP A 267 -21.83 -8.40 -2.03
C ASP A 267 -20.33 -8.67 -2.17
N GLY A 268 -19.48 -7.87 -1.52
CA GLY A 268 -18.07 -8.20 -1.38
C GLY A 268 -17.84 -9.35 -0.40
N GLY A 269 -18.44 -9.27 0.78
CA GLY A 269 -18.40 -10.31 1.79
C GLY A 269 -17.01 -10.56 2.40
N ILE A 270 -16.91 -11.66 3.15
CA ILE A 270 -15.73 -12.07 3.90
C ILE A 270 -15.23 -13.42 3.38
N ALA A 271 -13.92 -13.55 3.16
CA ALA A 271 -13.26 -14.81 2.87
C ALA A 271 -12.24 -15.19 3.95
N GLU A 272 -12.33 -16.43 4.41
CA GLU A 272 -11.38 -17.04 5.36
C GLU A 272 -10.62 -18.17 4.67
N HIS A 273 -9.29 -18.11 4.74
CA HIS A 273 -8.40 -19.08 4.11
C HIS A 273 -7.46 -19.73 5.10
N ALA A 274 -7.07 -20.97 4.84
CA ALA A 274 -6.01 -21.67 5.59
C ALA A 274 -6.21 -21.68 7.13
N GLY A 275 -7.46 -21.77 7.59
CA GLY A 275 -7.79 -21.76 9.02
C GLY A 275 -7.78 -20.37 9.66
N SER A 276 -7.81 -19.31 8.85
CA SER A 276 -8.03 -17.94 9.32
C SER A 276 -9.39 -17.79 10.01
N SER A 277 -9.51 -16.74 10.82
CA SER A 277 -10.78 -16.34 11.40
C SER A 277 -11.02 -14.84 11.27
N VAL A 278 -12.27 -14.47 11.01
CA VAL A 278 -12.76 -13.09 11.05
C VAL A 278 -13.83 -12.98 12.13
N GLN A 279 -13.57 -12.16 13.13
CA GLN A 279 -14.46 -11.92 14.25
C GLN A 279 -15.17 -10.60 14.05
N LEU A 280 -16.51 -10.62 14.09
CA LEU A 280 -17.34 -9.43 14.01
C LEU A 280 -17.78 -9.07 15.42
N GLU A 281 -17.42 -7.87 15.87
CA GLU A 281 -17.70 -7.34 17.19
C GLU A 281 -18.51 -6.04 17.10
N ASP A 282 -19.15 -5.68 18.22
CA ASP A 282 -19.90 -4.43 18.39
C ASP A 282 -20.91 -4.14 17.28
N ASP A 283 -20.97 -2.91 16.76
CA ASP A 283 -21.95 -2.46 15.78
C ASP A 283 -21.48 -2.68 14.33
N THR A 284 -20.83 -3.82 14.06
CA THR A 284 -20.40 -4.18 12.69
C THR A 284 -21.61 -4.59 11.84
N GLY A 285 -21.81 -3.93 10.71
CA GLY A 285 -22.92 -4.16 9.79
C GLY A 285 -22.49 -4.40 8.34
N THR A 286 -23.45 -4.31 7.42
CA THR A 286 -23.23 -4.58 5.99
C THR A 286 -23.86 -3.56 5.04
N ASP A 287 -24.03 -2.32 5.50
CA ASP A 287 -24.62 -1.22 4.72
C ASP A 287 -23.63 -0.04 4.66
N PRO A 288 -22.46 -0.24 4.02
CA PRO A 288 -21.40 0.76 4.05
C PRO A 288 -21.78 2.01 3.24
N GLU A 289 -21.34 3.17 3.70
CA GLU A 289 -21.33 4.42 2.95
C GLU A 289 -19.90 4.93 2.89
N ALA A 290 -19.20 4.72 1.77
CA ALA A 290 -17.82 5.17 1.67
C ALA A 290 -17.72 6.69 1.70
N PHE A 291 -16.70 7.19 2.37
CA PHE A 291 -16.45 8.62 2.54
C PHE A 291 -14.96 8.92 2.53
N VAL A 292 -14.58 10.11 2.06
CA VAL A 292 -13.22 10.62 2.30
C VAL A 292 -13.18 11.16 3.74
N PRO A 293 -12.34 10.62 4.64
CA PRO A 293 -12.31 11.09 6.04
C PRO A 293 -11.99 12.57 6.18
N ALA A 294 -12.50 13.19 7.25
CA ALA A 294 -12.21 14.59 7.53
C ALA A 294 -10.70 14.82 7.72
N GLY A 295 -10.18 15.88 7.10
CA GLY A 295 -8.74 16.16 7.10
C GLY A 295 -7.95 15.37 6.07
N THR A 296 -8.58 14.49 5.27
CA THR A 296 -7.89 13.76 4.21
C THR A 296 -7.92 14.57 2.91
N PRO A 297 -6.76 14.87 2.31
CA PRO A 297 -6.71 15.75 1.15
C PRO A 297 -7.42 15.12 -0.05
N THR A 298 -8.07 15.97 -0.84
CA THR A 298 -8.83 15.59 -2.04
C THR A 298 -8.21 16.09 -3.34
N SER A 299 -7.11 16.84 -3.26
CA SER A 299 -6.33 17.24 -4.42
C SER A 299 -4.83 17.25 -4.12
N PRO A 300 -3.98 17.23 -5.17
CA PRO A 300 -2.54 17.36 -5.03
C PRO A 300 -2.14 18.66 -4.33
N GLU A 301 -2.71 19.79 -4.76
CA GLU A 301 -2.39 21.10 -4.22
C GLU A 301 -2.84 21.26 -2.75
N GLU A 302 -3.99 20.67 -2.37
CA GLU A 302 -4.49 20.67 -0.99
C GLU A 302 -3.51 19.93 -0.05
N ALA A 303 -3.06 18.74 -0.47
CA ALA A 303 -2.07 17.95 0.25
C ALA A 303 -0.73 18.68 0.35
N ALA A 304 -0.19 19.18 -0.78
CA ALA A 304 1.10 19.85 -0.83
C ALA A 304 1.13 21.10 0.07
N ALA A 305 0.02 21.84 0.15
CA ALA A 305 -0.10 23.02 1.00
C ALA A 305 -0.40 22.71 2.48
N GLY A 306 -0.73 21.46 2.84
CA GLY A 306 -1.16 21.08 4.19
C GLY A 306 -2.42 21.83 4.64
N SER A 307 -3.36 22.03 3.72
CA SER A 307 -4.55 22.90 3.91
C SER A 307 -5.87 22.14 4.10
N ASN A 308 -5.76 20.85 4.42
CA ASN A 308 -6.80 19.84 4.59
C ASN A 308 -7.44 19.81 5.99
#